data_AF-A0A2R7Y533-F1
#
_entry.id   AF-A0A2R7Y533-F1
#
_cell.length_a   1.000
_cell.length_b   1.000
_cell.length_c   1.000
_cell.angle_alpha   90.00
_cell.angle_beta   90.00
_cell.angle_gamma   90.00
#
_symmetry.space_group_name_H-M   'P 1'
#
loop_
_entity.id
_entity.type
_entity.pdbx_description
1 polymer ?
#
loop_
_entity_poly.entity_id
_entity_poly.type
_entity_poly.pdbx_seq_one_letter_code
_entity_poly.pdbx_strand_id
1 'polypeptide(L)'
;MSIKIGLRKKVVDTLILVAKNMGSPLEVSKELRVSVSEARTLLEEVRRLGLANLDEHGKYCMDIITSSAISTLLEKYPLRKILSGITPVVLEAMMEPMTVAEVAKKIGVERETVYRVIRRLPQIIQRSERGYQLIGDPVLRYIIIQFAKVARKVGFEFEEIVRLNAHSLVRTVKPLSAEEGEPTAFTAFGRYGIGLAGGREYYYVVPPRRLSPEEVLLHALKVSKNADDRAKAALLYAKLLLEGKTEGSKLIALANKLDPSGELRKIVYDMDRYVRGLSLDRPELFIPRRELLGYAETYGINIRQLEPAPISEDFFWKLGGALENRVEAYLFGGAAMMLRGYKAATVDVDLAVRSHEYLVCLDKALRLMGYKLVGDPDEGSLERGVPRIYSNGERPKVEVYLGKISGKVTITGSMLMVGERREYGNLILVLASDEDSVLLKLLTERLRDLMDAELIIRGRKEPLDWDAIADRIIEQHSIMKSYIGITFFDGIRDLIEVRGIFIPRNVVKKFKSLMERQAVEYAVNEMKLKDLEKVSEVTGIPKSKLKKILSS
;
A
#
# COMPACT_ATOMS: atom_id res chain seq x y z
N MET A 1 0.78 26.19 34.94
CA MET A 1 -0.34 25.38 34.42
C MET A 1 -0.14 23.94 34.87
N SER A 2 -1.00 23.42 35.75
CA SER A 2 -0.84 22.07 36.30
C SER A 2 -1.03 21.01 35.21
N ILE A 3 0.00 20.20 34.99
CA ILE A 3 -0.11 18.96 34.22
C ILE A 3 -1.16 18.09 34.92
N LYS A 4 -2.28 17.79 34.24
CA LYS A 4 -3.30 16.87 34.77
C LYS A 4 -2.79 15.44 34.63
N ILE A 5 -1.88 15.03 35.51
CA ILE A 5 -1.39 13.65 35.58
C ILE A 5 -2.34 12.82 36.44
N GLY A 6 -2.81 11.71 35.87
CA GLY A 6 -3.40 10.62 36.65
C GLY A 6 -4.88 10.34 36.49
N LEU A 7 -5.26 9.12 36.87
CA LEU A 7 -6.61 8.57 36.65
C LEU A 7 -7.64 9.17 37.62
N ARG A 8 -8.82 9.48 37.09
CA ARG A 8 -9.97 9.89 37.92
C ARG A 8 -10.41 8.70 38.78
N LYS A 9 -10.86 8.97 40.01
CA LYS A 9 -11.34 7.93 40.93
C LYS A 9 -12.43 7.05 40.32
N LYS A 10 -13.39 7.65 39.62
CA LYS A 10 -14.46 6.92 38.92
C LYS A 10 -13.93 5.94 37.86
N VAL A 11 -12.88 6.30 37.13
CA VAL A 11 -12.24 5.43 36.12
C VAL A 11 -11.55 4.25 36.79
N VAL A 12 -10.88 4.49 37.92
CA VAL A 12 -10.28 3.41 38.74
C VAL A 12 -11.36 2.50 39.32
N ASP A 13 -12.48 3.06 39.78
CA ASP A 13 -13.61 2.30 40.32
C ASP A 13 -14.24 1.43 39.21
N THR A 14 -14.45 1.97 38.01
CA THR A 14 -14.90 1.20 36.83
C THR A 14 -13.93 0.09 36.47
N LEU A 15 -12.62 0.35 36.50
CA LEU A 15 -11.60 -0.66 36.22
C LEU A 15 -11.61 -1.81 37.23
N ILE A 16 -11.80 -1.51 38.51
CA ILE A 16 -11.92 -2.52 39.57
C ILE A 16 -13.14 -3.41 39.30
N LEU A 17 -14.26 -2.85 38.81
CA LEU A 17 -15.43 -3.62 38.43
C LEU A 17 -15.15 -4.52 37.22
N VAL A 18 -14.46 -4.00 36.20
CA VAL A 18 -14.05 -4.81 35.02
C VAL A 18 -13.15 -5.97 35.45
N ALA A 19 -12.20 -5.76 36.36
CA ALA A 19 -11.35 -6.82 36.91
C ALA A 19 -12.16 -7.89 37.68
N LYS A 20 -13.26 -7.49 38.34
CA LYS A 20 -14.22 -8.43 38.96
C LYS A 20 -15.19 -9.09 37.98
N ASN A 21 -14.93 -8.99 36.67
CA ASN A 21 -15.79 -9.48 35.61
C ASN A 21 -17.20 -8.82 35.58
N MET A 22 -17.31 -7.57 36.06
CA MET A 22 -18.53 -6.75 36.07
C MET A 22 -18.42 -5.59 35.08
N GLY A 23 -18.15 -5.90 33.81
CA GLY A 23 -17.84 -4.92 32.77
C GLY A 23 -18.98 -4.52 31.83
N SER A 24 -20.24 -4.90 32.10
CA SER A 24 -21.36 -4.39 31.30
C SER A 24 -21.78 -2.98 31.75
N PRO A 25 -22.30 -2.12 30.85
CA PRO A 25 -22.77 -0.79 31.23
C PRO A 25 -23.85 -0.78 32.31
N LEU A 26 -24.69 -1.81 32.36
CA LEU A 26 -25.74 -1.95 33.38
C LEU A 26 -25.16 -2.31 34.75
N GLU A 27 -24.22 -3.25 34.81
CA GLU A 27 -23.52 -3.62 36.05
C GLU A 27 -22.76 -2.41 36.62
N VAL A 28 -22.00 -1.69 35.78
CA VAL A 28 -21.24 -0.51 36.19
C VAL A 28 -22.16 0.64 36.61
N SER A 29 -23.27 0.86 35.90
CA SER A 29 -24.27 1.86 36.26
C SER A 29 -24.86 1.61 37.64
N LYS A 30 -25.22 0.36 37.94
CA LYS A 30 -25.78 -0.06 39.23
C LYS A 30 -24.78 0.11 40.37
N GLU A 31 -23.56 -0.38 40.20
CA GLU A 31 -22.54 -0.36 41.26
C GLU A 31 -22.01 1.06 41.55
N LEU A 32 -21.79 1.86 40.50
CA LEU A 32 -21.29 3.23 40.68
C LEU A 32 -22.39 4.26 40.90
N ARG A 33 -23.67 3.86 40.84
CA ARG A 33 -24.86 4.73 40.95
C ARG A 33 -24.80 5.91 39.97
N VAL A 34 -24.47 5.60 38.71
CA VAL A 34 -24.40 6.57 37.61
C VAL A 34 -25.39 6.17 36.52
N SER A 35 -25.70 7.08 35.59
CA SER A 35 -26.54 6.73 34.44
C SER A 35 -25.86 5.68 33.56
N VAL A 36 -26.63 4.88 32.81
CA VAL A 36 -26.08 3.90 31.85
C VAL A 36 -25.20 4.59 30.79
N SER A 37 -25.56 5.82 30.39
CA SER A 37 -24.75 6.63 29.47
C SER A 37 -23.40 7.03 30.08
N GLU A 38 -23.38 7.45 31.35
CA GLU A 38 -22.14 7.75 32.07
C GLU A 38 -21.30 6.49 32.29
N ALA A 39 -21.92 5.35 32.60
CA ALA A 39 -21.24 4.06 32.73
C ALA A 39 -20.56 3.62 31.42
N ARG A 40 -21.25 3.77 30.27
CA ARG A 40 -20.64 3.53 28.94
C ARG A 40 -19.44 4.43 28.71
N THR A 41 -19.56 5.71 29.05
CA THR A 41 -18.47 6.68 28.90
C THR A 41 -17.25 6.28 29.73
N LEU A 42 -17.45 5.85 30.98
CA LEU A 42 -16.37 5.40 31.86
C LEU A 42 -15.72 4.10 31.35
N LEU A 43 -16.52 3.14 30.89
CA LEU A 43 -16.02 1.88 30.32
C LEU A 43 -15.20 2.12 29.04
N GLU A 44 -15.68 3.00 28.17
CA GLU A 44 -14.98 3.39 26.95
C GLU A 44 -13.68 4.15 27.26
N GLU A 45 -13.66 4.96 28.32
CA GLU A 45 -12.43 5.61 28.80
C GLU A 45 -11.40 4.57 29.29
N VAL A 46 -11.82 3.56 30.06
CA VAL A 46 -10.94 2.45 30.49
C VAL A 46 -10.40 1.69 29.28
N ARG A 47 -11.24 1.42 28.27
CA ARG A 47 -10.84 0.78 27.01
C ARG A 47 -9.82 1.62 26.24
N ARG A 48 -10.10 2.92 26.05
CA ARG A 48 -9.22 3.87 25.35
C ARG A 48 -7.84 3.99 26.02
N LEU A 49 -7.78 3.83 27.33
CA LEU A 49 -6.53 3.83 28.09
C LEU A 49 -5.74 2.50 27.97
N GLY A 50 -6.27 1.52 27.23
CA GLY A 50 -5.67 0.21 27.03
C GLY A 50 -5.75 -0.70 28.25
N LEU A 51 -6.66 -0.41 29.17
CA LEU A 51 -6.83 -1.14 30.43
C LEU A 51 -7.96 -2.19 30.37
N ALA A 52 -8.76 -2.20 29.32
CA ALA A 52 -9.79 -3.20 29.07
C ALA A 52 -10.00 -3.40 27.57
N ASN A 53 -10.57 -4.54 27.20
CA ASN A 53 -10.99 -4.90 25.84
C ASN A 53 -12.48 -5.27 25.83
N LEU A 54 -13.05 -5.47 24.65
CA LEU A 54 -14.38 -6.08 24.51
C LEU A 54 -14.20 -7.59 24.27
N ASP A 55 -14.98 -8.41 24.95
CA ASP A 55 -15.09 -9.84 24.64
C ASP A 55 -16.01 -10.09 23.43
N GLU A 56 -16.14 -11.38 23.07
CA GLU A 56 -17.00 -11.84 21.96
C GLU A 56 -18.49 -11.52 22.12
N HIS A 57 -18.92 -11.14 23.33
CA HIS A 57 -20.28 -10.75 23.66
C HIS A 57 -20.43 -9.23 23.85
N GLY A 58 -19.38 -8.45 23.59
CA GLY A 58 -19.39 -6.99 23.72
C GLY A 58 -19.37 -6.49 25.17
N LYS A 59 -18.96 -7.32 26.13
CA LYS A 59 -18.73 -6.93 27.53
C LYS A 59 -17.27 -6.52 27.71
N TYR A 60 -17.03 -5.51 28.53
CA TYR A 60 -15.67 -5.05 28.79
C TYR A 60 -14.97 -6.03 29.74
N CYS A 61 -13.80 -6.53 29.34
CA CYS A 61 -13.01 -7.49 30.09
C CYS A 61 -11.54 -7.06 30.13
N MET A 62 -10.78 -7.64 31.05
CA MET A 62 -9.34 -7.43 31.17
C MET A 62 -8.65 -8.79 30.99
N ASP A 63 -7.38 -8.79 30.60
CA ASP A 63 -6.62 -10.04 30.52
C ASP A 63 -6.53 -10.72 31.90
N ILE A 64 -6.44 -12.05 31.89
CA ILE A 64 -6.50 -12.89 33.08
C ILE A 64 -5.40 -12.53 34.09
N ILE A 65 -4.20 -12.18 33.62
CA ILE A 65 -3.05 -11.87 34.48
C ILE A 65 -3.30 -10.57 35.23
N THR A 66 -3.66 -9.50 34.50
CA THR A 66 -3.92 -8.18 35.11
C THR A 66 -5.15 -8.22 36.01
N SER A 67 -6.20 -8.93 35.59
CA SER A 67 -7.42 -9.12 36.38
C SER A 67 -7.14 -9.84 37.72
N SER A 68 -6.37 -10.94 37.67
CA SER A 68 -5.96 -11.70 38.85
C SER A 68 -5.06 -10.88 39.78
N ALA A 69 -4.10 -10.13 39.22
CA ALA A 69 -3.23 -9.24 39.99
C ALA A 69 -4.02 -8.14 40.71
N ILE A 70 -4.97 -7.50 40.04
CA ILE A 70 -5.84 -6.48 40.67
C ILE A 70 -6.69 -7.12 41.77
N SER A 71 -7.30 -8.27 41.51
CA SER A 71 -8.14 -8.98 42.49
C SER A 71 -7.35 -9.34 43.76
N THR A 72 -6.14 -9.88 43.59
CA THR A 72 -5.23 -10.23 44.69
C THR A 72 -4.82 -9.01 45.51
N LEU A 73 -4.57 -7.87 44.87
CA LEU A 73 -4.14 -6.66 45.55
C LEU A 73 -5.31 -5.90 46.21
N LEU A 74 -6.54 -6.05 45.72
CA LEU A 74 -7.73 -5.43 46.32
C LEU A 74 -7.97 -5.89 47.76
N GLU A 75 -7.62 -7.14 48.07
CA GLU A 75 -7.75 -7.71 49.41
C GLU A 75 -6.67 -7.20 50.38
N LYS A 76 -5.48 -6.84 49.84
CA LYS A 76 -4.29 -6.50 50.64
C LYS A 76 -4.09 -5.00 50.82
N TYR A 77 -4.50 -4.20 49.83
CA TYR A 77 -4.15 -2.78 49.77
C TYR A 77 -5.31 -1.91 49.29
N PRO A 78 -5.34 -0.61 49.66
CA PRO A 78 -6.36 0.31 49.18
C PRO A 78 -6.08 0.75 47.74
N LEU A 79 -6.28 -0.15 46.76
CA LEU A 79 -5.93 0.06 45.36
C LEU A 79 -6.53 1.34 44.77
N ARG A 80 -7.75 1.70 45.15
CA ARG A 80 -8.37 2.96 44.72
C ARG A 80 -7.49 4.18 45.02
N LYS A 81 -6.82 4.20 46.18
CA LYS A 81 -5.90 5.28 46.56
C LYS A 81 -4.56 5.18 45.82
N ILE A 82 -4.10 3.95 45.56
CA ILE A 82 -2.82 3.66 44.90
C ILE A 82 -2.87 4.01 43.40
N LEU A 83 -3.97 3.67 42.73
CA LEU A 83 -4.12 3.76 41.27
C LEU A 83 -4.72 5.09 40.78
N SER A 84 -5.21 5.94 41.69
CA SER A 84 -5.84 7.22 41.31
C SER A 84 -4.88 8.41 41.38
N GLY A 85 -5.13 9.37 40.51
CA GLY A 85 -4.34 10.60 40.39
C GLY A 85 -2.87 10.30 40.09
N ILE A 86 -1.99 11.15 40.61
CA ILE A 86 -0.54 11.08 40.41
C ILE A 86 0.15 9.97 41.21
N THR A 87 -0.59 9.29 42.08
CA THR A 87 -0.07 8.32 43.05
C THR A 87 0.77 7.21 42.42
N PRO A 88 0.37 6.56 41.31
CA PRO A 88 1.20 5.53 40.67
C PRO A 88 2.57 6.03 40.24
N VAL A 89 2.63 7.27 39.72
CA VAL A 89 3.87 7.89 39.23
C VAL A 89 4.83 8.19 40.40
N VAL A 90 4.28 8.65 41.53
CA VAL A 90 5.06 8.86 42.76
C VAL A 90 5.60 7.54 43.30
N LEU A 91 4.78 6.50 43.36
CA LEU A 91 5.19 5.20 43.89
C LEU A 91 6.20 4.49 42.99
N GLU A 92 6.09 4.63 41.67
CA GLU A 92 7.04 4.05 40.72
C GLU A 92 8.43 4.72 40.81
N ALA A 93 8.49 6.04 41.04
CA ALA A 93 9.76 6.72 41.31
C ALA A 93 10.44 6.23 42.60
N MET A 94 9.65 5.72 43.57
CA MET A 94 10.11 5.22 44.86
C MET A 94 10.39 3.71 44.88
N MET A 95 10.47 3.04 43.73
CA MET A 95 10.89 1.62 43.69
C MET A 95 12.30 1.43 44.24
N GLU A 96 13.16 2.42 44.01
CA GLU A 96 14.47 2.57 44.63
C GLU A 96 14.42 3.61 45.75
N PRO A 97 15.27 3.50 46.79
CA PRO A 97 15.33 4.50 47.86
C PRO A 97 15.61 5.91 47.31
N MET A 98 14.67 6.83 47.56
CA MET A 98 14.81 8.24 47.15
C MET A 98 14.28 9.21 48.20
N THR A 99 14.89 10.38 48.30
CA THR A 99 14.38 11.48 49.13
C THR A 99 13.17 12.14 48.47
N VAL A 100 12.35 12.81 49.29
CA VAL A 100 11.18 13.55 48.77
C VAL A 100 11.56 14.62 47.76
N ALA A 101 12.71 15.27 47.95
CA ALA A 101 13.21 16.27 47.02
C ALA A 101 13.57 15.68 45.65
N GLU A 102 14.18 14.50 45.63
CA GLU A 102 14.55 13.79 44.39
C GLU A 102 13.31 13.28 43.64
N VAL A 103 12.34 12.70 44.36
CA VAL A 103 11.08 12.24 43.77
C VAL A 103 10.31 13.42 43.16
N ALA A 104 10.20 14.53 43.90
CA ALA A 104 9.52 15.75 43.43
C ALA A 104 10.18 16.31 42.16
N LYS A 105 11.51 16.37 42.13
CA LYS A 105 12.30 16.83 40.98
C LYS A 105 12.14 15.88 39.77
N LYS A 106 12.21 14.57 40.00
CA LYS A 106 12.12 13.53 38.95
C LYS A 106 10.76 13.52 38.25
N ILE A 107 9.68 13.83 38.97
CA ILE A 107 8.31 13.80 38.44
C ILE A 107 7.84 15.19 37.99
N GLY A 108 8.50 16.27 38.43
CA GLY A 108 8.11 17.64 38.10
C GLY A 108 6.91 18.12 38.93
N VAL A 109 6.87 17.80 40.22
CA VAL A 109 5.76 18.14 41.14
C VAL A 109 6.27 18.82 42.41
N GLU A 110 5.38 19.48 43.14
CA GLU A 110 5.72 20.06 44.44
C GLU A 110 6.00 18.97 45.48
N ARG A 111 6.96 19.23 46.39
CA ARG A 111 7.30 18.32 47.51
C ARG A 111 6.08 17.96 48.35
N GLU A 112 5.13 18.88 48.54
CA GLU A 112 3.91 18.61 49.29
C GLU A 112 3.02 17.56 48.61
N THR A 113 3.07 17.44 47.28
CA THR A 113 2.37 16.37 46.55
C THR A 113 2.94 15.00 46.89
N VAL A 114 4.26 14.90 46.99
CA VAL A 114 4.96 13.67 47.39
C VAL A 114 4.68 13.34 48.86
N TYR A 115 4.79 14.32 49.77
CA TYR A 115 4.43 14.13 51.18
C TYR A 115 2.98 13.68 51.36
N ARG A 116 2.04 14.23 50.57
CA ARG A 116 0.63 13.85 50.59
C ARG A 116 0.44 12.38 50.22
N VAL A 117 1.19 11.86 49.24
CA VAL A 117 1.15 10.44 48.88
C VAL A 117 1.71 9.58 50.02
N ILE A 118 2.87 9.95 50.57
CA ILE A 118 3.52 9.23 51.67
C ILE A 118 2.60 9.14 52.89
N ARG A 119 2.03 10.27 53.33
CA ARG A 119 1.11 10.31 54.49
C ARG A 119 -0.16 9.49 54.27
N ARG A 120 -0.60 9.33 53.03
CA ARG A 120 -1.83 8.59 52.68
C ARG A 120 -1.65 7.08 52.59
N LEU A 121 -0.41 6.62 52.38
CA LEU A 121 -0.09 5.23 52.07
C LEU A 121 1.11 4.71 52.91
N PRO A 122 1.13 4.90 54.24
CA PRO A 122 2.24 4.46 55.08
C PRO A 122 2.47 2.94 55.04
N GLN A 123 1.43 2.15 54.76
CA GLN A 123 1.48 0.70 54.77
C GLN A 123 2.23 0.07 53.57
N ILE A 124 2.52 0.85 52.53
CA ILE A 124 3.29 0.37 51.36
C ILE A 124 4.59 1.17 51.14
N ILE A 125 4.94 2.08 52.06
CA ILE A 125 6.12 2.95 51.95
C ILE A 125 6.96 2.76 53.20
N GLN A 126 8.21 2.34 53.01
CA GLN A 126 9.20 2.17 54.06
C GLN A 126 10.18 3.35 54.09
N ARG A 127 10.67 3.69 55.28
CA ARG A 127 11.75 4.65 55.45
C ARG A 127 13.08 3.89 55.48
N SER A 128 14.03 4.35 54.67
CA SER A 128 15.40 3.87 54.61
C SER A 128 16.37 4.99 55.00
N GLU A 129 17.64 4.68 55.18
CA GLU A 129 18.70 5.68 55.42
C GLU A 129 18.82 6.68 54.26
N ARG A 130 18.46 6.28 53.04
CA ARG A 130 18.52 7.11 51.82
C ARG A 130 17.19 7.78 51.44
N GLY A 131 16.16 7.69 52.28
CA GLY A 131 14.87 8.33 52.05
C GLY A 131 13.69 7.37 52.18
N TYR A 132 12.78 7.36 51.22
CA TYR A 132 11.59 6.52 51.22
C TYR A 132 11.63 5.52 50.05
N GLN A 133 11.05 4.34 50.27
CA GLN A 133 11.00 3.28 49.27
C GLN A 133 9.65 2.53 49.31
N LEU A 134 9.15 2.13 48.15
CA LEU A 134 7.99 1.25 47.99
C LEU A 134 8.37 -0.18 48.43
N ILE A 135 7.48 -0.85 49.16
CA ILE A 135 7.66 -2.24 49.59
C ILE A 135 7.98 -3.20 48.43
N GLY A 136 8.67 -4.29 48.76
CA GLY A 136 9.14 -5.31 47.81
C GLY A 136 8.08 -6.26 47.23
N ASP A 137 6.79 -5.93 47.28
CA ASP A 137 5.72 -6.80 46.75
C ASP A 137 5.74 -6.79 45.20
N PRO A 138 6.08 -7.92 44.54
CA PRO A 138 6.27 -7.96 43.09
C PRO A 138 4.99 -7.66 42.30
N VAL A 139 3.83 -8.11 42.79
CA VAL A 139 2.53 -7.93 42.11
C VAL A 139 2.11 -6.46 42.21
N LEU A 140 2.29 -5.86 43.38
CA LEU A 140 2.02 -4.44 43.59
C LEU A 140 2.93 -3.56 42.73
N ARG A 141 4.23 -3.86 42.67
CA ARG A 141 5.19 -3.14 41.83
C ARG A 141 4.82 -3.23 40.35
N TYR A 142 4.49 -4.44 39.86
CA TYR A 142 4.05 -4.63 38.48
C TYR A 142 2.84 -3.75 38.14
N ILE A 143 1.79 -3.78 38.96
CA ILE A 143 0.59 -2.97 38.75
C ILE A 143 0.91 -1.47 38.82
N ILE A 144 1.75 -1.02 39.75
CA ILE A 144 2.18 0.38 39.84
C ILE A 144 2.92 0.81 38.56
N ILE A 145 3.80 -0.03 37.98
CA ILE A 145 4.49 0.29 36.71
C ILE A 145 3.47 0.47 35.58
N GLN A 146 2.53 -0.47 35.43
CA GLN A 146 1.53 -0.39 34.36
C GLN A 146 0.67 0.88 34.51
N PHE A 147 0.24 1.18 35.73
CA PHE A 147 -0.61 2.33 35.99
C PHE A 147 0.16 3.66 36.02
N ALA A 148 1.45 3.68 36.34
CA ALA A 148 2.30 4.86 36.18
C ALA A 148 2.43 5.23 34.70
N LYS A 149 2.63 4.22 33.82
CA LYS A 149 2.64 4.43 32.36
C LYS A 149 1.32 5.02 31.87
N VAL A 150 0.18 4.49 32.32
CA VAL A 150 -1.13 5.04 31.96
C VAL A 150 -1.38 6.42 32.58
N ALA A 151 -1.03 6.63 33.84
CA ALA A 151 -1.20 7.90 34.54
C ALA A 151 -0.38 9.04 33.91
N ARG A 152 0.82 8.76 33.37
CA ARG A 152 1.60 9.72 32.58
C ARG A 152 0.97 10.02 31.22
N LYS A 153 0.28 9.05 30.61
CA LYS A 153 -0.51 9.24 29.37
C LYS A 153 -1.77 10.06 29.61
N VAL A 154 -2.41 9.88 30.77
CA VAL A 154 -3.58 10.66 31.21
C VAL A 154 -3.11 12.07 31.53
N GLY A 155 -3.30 12.96 30.57
CA GLY A 155 -2.75 14.32 30.52
C GLY A 155 -2.55 14.80 29.08
N PHE A 156 -2.37 13.86 28.15
CA PHE A 156 -2.33 14.08 26.71
C PHE A 156 -3.53 13.40 26.07
N GLU A 157 -4.47 14.19 25.56
CA GLU A 157 -5.51 13.64 24.67
C GLU A 157 -4.84 13.26 23.35
N PHE A 158 -4.45 12.00 23.25
CA PHE A 158 -4.03 11.39 22.00
C PHE A 158 -4.96 10.24 21.61
N GLU A 159 -5.27 10.18 20.32
CA GLU A 159 -5.98 9.08 19.69
C GLU A 159 -4.96 8.16 19.02
N GLU A 160 -4.95 6.88 19.40
CA GLU A 160 -4.12 5.88 18.75
C GLU A 160 -4.74 5.53 17.40
N ILE A 161 -4.00 5.82 16.32
CA ILE A 161 -4.46 5.59 14.94
C ILE A 161 -4.11 4.17 14.50
N VAL A 162 -2.86 3.77 14.77
CA VAL A 162 -2.34 2.43 14.45
C VAL A 162 -1.39 1.99 15.54
N ARG A 163 -1.57 0.75 16.00
CA ARG A 163 -0.64 0.07 16.89
C ARG A 163 0.22 -0.90 16.09
N LEU A 164 1.53 -0.69 16.12
CA LEU A 164 2.54 -1.58 15.57
C LEU A 164 3.23 -2.32 16.72
N ASN A 165 3.86 -3.46 16.45
CA ASN A 165 4.38 -4.38 17.48
C ASN A 165 5.29 -3.71 18.54
N ALA A 166 5.98 -2.61 18.21
CA ALA A 166 6.90 -1.90 19.11
C ALA A 166 6.56 -0.42 19.36
N HIS A 167 5.61 0.16 18.63
CA HIS A 167 5.28 1.58 18.73
C HIS A 167 3.87 1.86 18.16
N SER A 168 3.31 3.00 18.53
CA SER A 168 2.00 3.46 18.07
C SER A 168 2.14 4.76 17.29
N LEU A 169 1.39 4.87 16.20
CA LEU A 169 1.12 6.14 15.52
C LEU A 169 -0.07 6.80 16.22
N VAL A 170 0.14 7.98 16.78
CA VAL A 170 -0.88 8.70 17.55
C VAL A 170 -1.18 10.07 16.94
N ARG A 171 -2.44 10.50 17.08
CA ARG A 171 -2.92 11.84 16.75
C ARG A 171 -3.17 12.62 18.03
N THR A 172 -2.76 13.88 18.08
CA THR A 172 -2.87 14.76 19.25
C THR A 172 -3.39 16.13 18.85
N VAL A 173 -3.99 16.87 19.77
CA VAL A 173 -4.44 18.26 19.54
C VAL A 173 -3.41 19.31 19.96
N LYS A 174 -2.32 18.88 20.60
CA LYS A 174 -1.20 19.72 21.05
C LYS A 174 0.12 19.01 20.74
N PRO A 175 1.18 19.75 20.39
CA PRO A 175 2.46 19.14 20.11
C PRO A 175 3.03 18.42 21.34
N LEU A 176 3.70 17.29 21.12
CA LEU A 176 4.43 16.54 22.14
C LEU A 176 5.88 17.03 22.21
N SER A 177 6.51 16.91 23.37
CA SER A 177 7.96 17.09 23.51
C SER A 177 8.73 15.92 22.90
N ALA A 178 10.04 16.11 22.67
CA ALA A 178 10.90 15.09 22.10
C ALA A 178 11.00 13.81 22.97
N GLU A 179 10.77 13.93 24.27
CA GLU A 179 10.75 12.80 25.21
C GLU A 179 9.45 11.99 25.15
N GLU A 180 8.38 12.61 24.65
CA GLU A 180 7.03 12.04 24.62
C GLU A 180 6.70 11.37 23.29
N GLY A 181 7.26 11.85 22.17
CA GLY A 181 7.05 11.26 20.86
C GLY A 181 7.94 11.84 19.77
N GLU A 182 8.19 11.03 18.74
CA GLU A 182 8.88 11.49 17.53
C GLU A 182 7.84 12.04 16.53
N PRO A 183 7.97 13.28 16.03
CA PRO A 183 7.07 13.80 14.99
C PRO A 183 7.02 12.88 13.76
N THR A 184 5.86 12.74 13.14
CA THR A 184 5.69 11.94 11.92
C THR A 184 4.58 12.52 11.02
N ALA A 185 4.30 11.88 9.89
CA ALA A 185 3.27 12.29 8.94
C ALA A 185 3.37 13.80 8.63
N PHE A 186 2.24 14.50 8.56
CA PHE A 186 2.20 15.94 8.27
C PHE A 186 2.98 16.81 9.27
N THR A 187 3.10 16.40 10.53
CA THR A 187 3.87 17.13 11.56
C THR A 187 5.38 17.11 11.28
N ALA A 188 5.87 16.09 10.59
CA ALA A 188 7.28 15.95 10.26
C ALA A 188 7.72 16.72 9.01
N PHE A 189 6.79 17.23 8.20
CA PHE A 189 7.08 17.78 6.87
C PHE A 189 8.01 19.00 6.91
N GLY A 190 7.96 19.79 7.99
CA GLY A 190 8.85 20.94 8.17
C GLY A 190 10.34 20.57 8.16
N ARG A 191 10.71 19.35 8.58
CA ARG A 191 12.09 18.84 8.51
C ARG A 191 12.59 18.64 7.08
N TYR A 192 11.66 18.55 6.14
CA TYR A 192 11.90 18.46 4.71
C TYR A 192 11.55 19.77 4.00
N GLY A 193 11.53 20.91 4.70
CA GLY A 193 11.27 22.21 4.09
C GLY A 193 9.83 22.44 3.59
N ILE A 194 8.88 21.59 3.98
CA ILE A 194 7.46 21.73 3.63
C ILE A 194 6.70 22.17 4.89
N GLY A 195 6.49 23.47 5.03
CA GLY A 195 5.75 24.06 6.15
C GLY A 195 4.25 24.11 5.91
N LEU A 196 3.52 23.08 6.32
CA LEU A 196 2.06 23.06 6.22
C LEU A 196 1.42 24.03 7.23
N ALA A 197 0.70 25.05 6.75
CA ALA A 197 0.00 25.98 7.62
C ALA A 197 -1.28 25.36 8.23
N GLY A 198 -1.49 25.55 9.54
CA GLY A 198 -2.84 25.46 10.13
C GLY A 198 -3.39 24.08 10.50
N GLY A 199 -2.57 23.13 10.96
CA GLY A 199 -3.09 21.88 11.54
C GLY A 199 -3.53 22.04 13.00
N ARG A 200 -4.79 21.71 13.35
CA ARG A 200 -5.21 21.49 14.74
C ARG A 200 -4.77 20.13 15.29
N GLU A 201 -4.24 19.27 14.42
CA GLU A 201 -3.87 17.89 14.70
C GLU A 201 -2.36 17.70 14.46
N TYR A 202 -1.70 16.99 15.38
CA TYR A 202 -0.30 16.63 15.30
C TYR A 202 -0.13 15.11 15.40
N TYR A 203 0.82 14.56 14.66
CA TYR A 203 1.05 13.14 14.55
C TYR A 203 2.42 12.76 15.08
N TYR A 204 2.47 11.76 15.96
CA TYR A 204 3.69 11.29 16.60
C TYR A 204 3.78 9.77 16.59
N VAL A 205 5.01 9.26 16.64
CA VAL A 205 5.31 7.87 17.00
C VAL A 205 5.69 7.80 18.48
N VAL A 206 5.02 6.91 19.21
CA VAL A 206 5.21 6.70 20.65
C VAL A 206 5.49 5.22 20.94
N PRO A 207 6.57 4.83 21.64
CA PRO A 207 7.61 5.71 22.19
C PRO A 207 8.46 6.37 21.09
N PRO A 208 9.13 7.51 21.38
CA PRO A 208 9.96 8.21 20.40
C PRO A 208 11.07 7.30 19.86
N ARG A 209 11.25 7.32 18.53
CA ARG A 209 12.28 6.56 17.81
C ARG A 209 12.67 7.30 16.53
N ARG A 210 13.86 7.05 16.01
CA ARG A 210 14.27 7.59 14.71
C ARG A 210 13.44 7.00 13.57
N LEU A 211 12.87 7.86 12.73
CA LEU A 211 12.08 7.49 11.56
C LEU A 211 12.85 7.74 10.27
N SER A 212 12.65 6.87 9.29
CA SER A 212 13.10 7.08 7.91
C SER A 212 12.15 8.01 7.13
N PRO A 213 12.61 8.64 6.03
CA PRO A 213 11.73 9.42 5.16
C PRO A 213 10.55 8.61 4.61
N GLU A 214 10.77 7.33 4.30
CA GLU A 214 9.70 6.41 3.86
C GLU A 214 8.62 6.22 4.93
N GLU A 215 9.00 6.03 6.19
CA GLU A 215 8.05 5.89 7.29
C GLU A 215 7.22 7.15 7.48
N VAL A 216 7.86 8.32 7.44
CA VAL A 216 7.14 9.61 7.55
C VAL A 216 6.10 9.76 6.44
N LEU A 217 6.48 9.44 5.19
CA LEU A 217 5.59 9.49 4.04
C LEU A 217 4.43 8.49 4.14
N LEU A 218 4.71 7.23 4.50
CA LEU A 218 3.67 6.21 4.65
C LEU A 218 2.71 6.51 5.80
N HIS A 219 3.21 7.08 6.90
CA HIS A 219 2.36 7.57 7.99
C HIS A 219 1.44 8.68 7.50
N ALA A 220 1.93 9.63 6.68
CA ALA A 220 1.08 10.66 6.08
C ALA A 220 -0.03 10.08 5.19
N LEU A 221 0.30 9.13 4.32
CA LEU A 221 -0.69 8.44 3.49
C LEU A 221 -1.71 7.67 4.32
N LYS A 222 -1.29 7.03 5.42
CA LYS A 222 -2.18 6.25 6.29
C LYS A 222 -3.19 7.12 7.04
N VAL A 223 -2.82 8.34 7.43
CA VAL A 223 -3.69 9.27 8.17
C VAL A 223 -4.46 10.22 7.25
N SER A 224 -4.22 10.19 5.94
CA SER A 224 -4.87 11.05 4.96
C SER A 224 -6.37 10.79 4.90
N LYS A 225 -7.18 11.82 5.12
CA LYS A 225 -8.65 11.72 5.15
C LYS A 225 -9.29 12.05 3.79
N ASN A 226 -8.61 12.82 2.97
CA ASN A 226 -9.13 13.33 1.70
C ASN A 226 -8.03 13.42 0.63
N ALA A 227 -8.42 13.87 -0.56
CA ALA A 227 -7.53 13.99 -1.71
C ALA A 227 -6.42 15.04 -1.53
N ASP A 228 -6.68 16.10 -0.77
CA ASP A 228 -5.73 17.17 -0.48
C ASP A 228 -4.60 16.69 0.46
N ASP A 229 -4.96 15.95 1.51
CA ASP A 229 -3.99 15.28 2.40
C ASP A 229 -3.03 14.38 1.61
N ARG A 230 -3.58 13.59 0.67
CA ARG A 230 -2.76 12.73 -0.20
C ARG A 230 -1.90 13.52 -1.18
N ALA A 231 -2.36 14.67 -1.66
CA ALA A 231 -1.56 15.56 -2.50
C ALA A 231 -0.40 16.19 -1.73
N LYS A 232 -0.58 16.55 -0.46
CA LYS A 232 0.52 16.98 0.42
C LYS A 232 1.52 15.86 0.65
N ALA A 233 1.06 14.62 0.85
CA ALA A 233 1.96 13.47 0.92
C ALA A 233 2.72 13.25 -0.41
N ALA A 234 2.05 13.40 -1.56
CA ALA A 234 2.66 13.34 -2.88
C ALA A 234 3.73 14.43 -3.08
N LEU A 235 3.52 15.62 -2.55
CA LEU A 235 4.50 16.71 -2.55
C LEU A 235 5.78 16.32 -1.79
N LEU A 236 5.64 15.76 -0.57
CA LEU A 236 6.80 15.23 0.17
C LEU A 236 7.50 14.13 -0.63
N TYR A 237 6.74 13.20 -1.20
CA TYR A 237 7.30 12.12 -2.01
C TYR A 237 8.12 12.64 -3.19
N ALA A 238 7.59 13.61 -3.93
CA ALA A 238 8.27 14.24 -5.06
C ALA A 238 9.58 14.90 -4.62
N LYS A 239 9.57 15.62 -3.50
CA LYS A 239 10.78 16.22 -2.94
C LYS A 239 11.84 15.17 -2.57
N LEU A 240 11.43 14.09 -1.92
CA LEU A 240 12.35 13.00 -1.54
C LEU A 240 12.95 12.31 -2.76
N LEU A 241 12.18 12.12 -3.84
CA LEU A 241 12.68 11.59 -5.10
C LEU A 241 13.74 12.49 -5.73
N LEU A 242 13.46 13.79 -5.85
CA LEU A 242 14.38 14.77 -6.44
C LEU A 242 15.69 14.89 -5.66
N GLU A 243 15.64 14.72 -4.33
CA GLU A 243 16.82 14.78 -3.47
C GLU A 243 17.54 13.43 -3.32
N GLY A 244 17.06 12.36 -3.97
CA GLY A 244 17.64 11.02 -3.84
C GLY A 244 17.55 10.45 -2.42
N LYS A 245 16.59 10.91 -1.61
CA LYS A 245 16.42 10.55 -0.19
C LYS A 245 15.41 9.43 0.04
N THR A 246 14.94 8.78 -1.01
CA THR A 246 14.01 7.66 -0.91
C THR A 246 14.31 6.53 -1.87
N GLU A 247 14.09 5.30 -1.42
CA GLU A 247 14.25 4.08 -2.23
C GLU A 247 12.90 3.38 -2.43
N GLY A 248 12.49 3.21 -3.70
CA GLY A 248 11.19 2.62 -4.04
C GLY A 248 10.98 1.21 -3.47
N SER A 249 12.01 0.35 -3.50
CA SER A 249 11.95 -1.01 -2.95
C SER A 249 11.67 -1.01 -1.44
N LYS A 250 12.35 -0.13 -0.69
CA LYS A 250 12.18 0.06 0.74
C LYS A 250 10.79 0.61 1.08
N LEU A 251 10.32 1.60 0.31
CA LEU A 251 8.99 2.19 0.48
C LEU A 251 7.88 1.13 0.33
N ILE A 252 7.97 0.29 -0.70
CA ILE A 252 7.00 -0.80 -0.93
C ILE A 252 7.07 -1.86 0.17
N ALA A 253 8.28 -2.25 0.61
CA ALA A 253 8.45 -3.21 1.70
C ALA A 253 7.83 -2.71 3.02
N LEU A 254 8.00 -1.42 3.33
CA LEU A 254 7.39 -0.80 4.52
C LEU A 254 5.88 -0.65 4.38
N ALA A 255 5.37 -0.30 3.19
CA ALA A 255 3.93 -0.22 2.94
C ALA A 255 3.21 -1.54 3.24
N ASN A 256 3.78 -2.67 2.78
CA ASN A 256 3.24 -4.00 3.06
C ASN A 256 3.25 -4.35 4.56
N LYS A 257 4.26 -3.90 5.31
CA LYS A 257 4.34 -4.12 6.76
C LYS A 257 3.31 -3.30 7.53
N LEU A 258 3.08 -2.06 7.11
CA LEU A 258 2.13 -1.14 7.76
C LEU A 258 0.67 -1.46 7.42
N ASP A 259 0.43 -2.06 6.26
CA ASP A 259 -0.90 -2.43 5.79
C ASP A 259 -0.86 -3.73 4.97
N PRO A 260 -1.00 -4.89 5.65
CA PRO A 260 -0.99 -6.20 4.99
C PRO A 260 -2.11 -6.40 3.95
N SER A 261 -3.17 -5.58 3.98
CA SER A 261 -4.24 -5.64 2.96
C SER A 261 -3.75 -5.25 1.56
N GLY A 262 -2.61 -4.55 1.47
CA GLY A 262 -2.03 -4.08 0.22
C GLY A 262 -2.65 -2.78 -0.29
N GLU A 263 -3.62 -2.18 0.40
CA GLU A 263 -4.27 -0.94 -0.03
C GLU A 263 -3.28 0.24 -0.03
N LEU A 264 -2.49 0.39 1.03
CA LEU A 264 -1.44 1.41 1.10
C LEU A 264 -0.42 1.28 -0.05
N ARG A 265 -0.08 0.06 -0.47
CA ARG A 265 0.81 -0.18 -1.61
C ARG A 265 0.20 0.34 -2.92
N LYS A 266 -1.10 0.11 -3.14
CA LYS A 266 -1.80 0.63 -4.32
C LYS A 266 -1.80 2.17 -4.29
N ILE A 267 -2.04 2.79 -3.13
CA ILE A 267 -2.02 4.26 -2.98
C ILE A 267 -0.63 4.82 -3.32
N VAL A 268 0.45 4.17 -2.85
CA VAL A 268 1.83 4.55 -3.19
C VAL A 268 2.07 4.50 -4.70
N TYR A 269 1.55 3.47 -5.36
CA TYR A 269 1.66 3.33 -6.81
C TYR A 269 0.92 4.44 -7.58
N ASP A 270 -0.32 4.78 -7.20
CA ASP A 270 -1.03 5.91 -7.80
C ASP A 270 -0.34 7.24 -7.50
N MET A 271 0.20 7.43 -6.30
CA MET A 271 0.95 8.63 -5.92
C MET A 271 2.19 8.84 -6.80
N ASP A 272 2.96 7.78 -7.10
CA ASP A 272 4.12 7.89 -8.01
C ASP A 272 3.69 8.33 -9.40
N ARG A 273 2.59 7.77 -9.92
CA ARG A 273 2.03 8.18 -11.22
C ARG A 273 1.55 9.63 -11.19
N TYR A 274 0.90 10.05 -10.11
CA TYR A 274 0.38 11.40 -9.91
C TYR A 274 1.49 12.45 -9.97
N VAL A 275 2.57 12.22 -9.22
CA VAL A 275 3.75 13.08 -9.21
C VAL A 275 4.37 13.17 -10.60
N ARG A 276 4.49 12.04 -11.29
CA ARG A 276 5.07 11.91 -12.64
C ARG A 276 4.16 12.41 -13.78
N GLY A 277 2.95 12.86 -13.49
CA GLY A 277 2.01 13.32 -14.52
C GLY A 277 1.48 12.20 -15.42
N LEU A 278 1.48 10.96 -14.92
CA LEU A 278 0.93 9.80 -15.62
C LEU A 278 -0.54 9.59 -15.24
N SER A 279 -1.31 8.93 -16.12
CA SER A 279 -2.72 8.59 -15.87
C SER A 279 -2.88 7.75 -14.61
N LEU A 280 -3.80 8.11 -13.71
CA LEU A 280 -4.03 7.40 -12.45
C LEU A 280 -5.00 6.25 -12.58
N ASP A 281 -4.78 5.17 -11.84
CA ASP A 281 -5.73 4.07 -11.76
C ASP A 281 -6.97 4.52 -10.96
N ARG A 282 -6.75 5.37 -9.95
CA ARG A 282 -7.77 5.91 -9.03
C ARG A 282 -7.65 7.43 -8.91
N PRO A 283 -8.13 8.19 -9.92
CA PRO A 283 -7.97 9.65 -9.96
C PRO A 283 -8.66 10.35 -8.79
N GLU A 284 -9.73 9.78 -8.23
CA GLU A 284 -10.48 10.30 -7.08
C GLU A 284 -9.65 10.35 -5.78
N LEU A 285 -8.52 9.65 -5.73
CA LEU A 285 -7.65 9.68 -4.55
C LEU A 285 -6.88 10.98 -4.39
N PHE A 286 -6.72 11.78 -5.44
CA PHE A 286 -5.89 12.98 -5.47
C PHE A 286 -6.65 14.18 -6.05
N ILE A 287 -6.28 15.39 -5.61
CA ILE A 287 -6.80 16.63 -6.21
C ILE A 287 -6.31 16.76 -7.66
N PRO A 288 -6.92 17.61 -8.50
CA PRO A 288 -6.41 17.87 -9.84
C PRO A 288 -4.91 18.21 -9.83
N ARG A 289 -4.13 17.63 -10.74
CA ARG A 289 -2.66 17.78 -10.76
C ARG A 289 -2.19 19.24 -10.84
N ARG A 290 -2.99 20.12 -11.44
CA ARG A 290 -2.73 21.56 -11.47
C ARG A 290 -2.57 22.15 -10.07
N GLU A 291 -3.32 21.67 -9.09
CA GLU A 291 -3.22 22.12 -7.70
C GLU A 291 -1.96 21.58 -7.01
N LEU A 292 -1.56 20.32 -7.28
CA LEU A 292 -0.25 19.82 -6.84
C LEU A 292 0.90 20.67 -7.39
N LEU A 293 0.83 21.08 -8.66
CA LEU A 293 1.83 21.97 -9.26
C LEU A 293 1.89 23.33 -8.53
N GLY A 294 0.74 23.86 -8.10
CA GLY A 294 0.69 25.08 -7.28
C GLY A 294 1.33 24.90 -5.89
N TYR A 295 1.11 23.74 -5.24
CA TYR A 295 1.85 23.41 -4.01
C TYR A 295 3.35 23.32 -4.28
N ALA A 296 3.74 22.60 -5.32
CA ALA A 296 5.13 22.43 -5.70
C ALA A 296 5.85 23.76 -5.91
N GLU A 297 5.23 24.69 -6.63
CA GLU A 297 5.74 26.05 -6.83
C GLU A 297 5.91 26.81 -5.51
N THR A 298 4.92 26.75 -4.61
CA THR A 298 4.95 27.40 -3.29
C THR A 298 6.16 26.99 -2.45
N TYR A 299 6.60 25.73 -2.56
CA TYR A 299 7.73 25.18 -1.81
C TYR A 299 9.02 25.05 -2.65
N GLY A 300 9.06 25.61 -3.87
CA GLY A 300 10.23 25.57 -4.75
C GLY A 300 10.62 24.15 -5.20
N ILE A 301 9.66 23.23 -5.33
CA ILE A 301 9.87 21.84 -5.75
C ILE A 301 9.53 21.73 -7.23
N ASN A 302 10.51 21.46 -8.09
CA ASN A 302 10.27 21.29 -9.53
C ASN A 302 9.83 19.86 -9.88
N ILE A 303 8.58 19.52 -9.55
CA ILE A 303 8.03 18.17 -9.81
C ILE A 303 7.98 17.80 -11.30
N ARG A 304 8.09 18.76 -12.22
CA ARG A 304 8.13 18.50 -13.67
C ARG A 304 9.40 17.74 -14.07
N GLN A 305 10.48 17.84 -13.31
CA GLN A 305 11.70 17.04 -13.53
C GLN A 305 11.46 15.53 -13.30
N LEU A 306 10.39 15.17 -12.60
CA LEU A 306 10.00 13.77 -12.40
C LEU A 306 9.06 13.26 -13.50
N GLU A 307 8.49 14.17 -14.29
CA GLU A 307 7.73 13.77 -15.48
C GLU A 307 8.68 13.03 -16.40
N PRO A 308 8.32 11.82 -16.83
CA PRO A 308 9.14 11.14 -17.80
C PRO A 308 9.13 11.98 -19.08
N ALA A 309 10.31 12.14 -19.69
CA ALA A 309 10.36 12.63 -21.06
C ALA A 309 9.51 11.68 -21.91
N PRO A 310 8.41 12.16 -22.54
CA PRO A 310 7.70 11.34 -23.49
C PRO A 310 8.69 10.86 -24.54
N ILE A 311 8.60 9.58 -24.92
CA ILE A 311 9.35 9.08 -26.07
C ILE A 311 9.00 9.99 -27.26
N SER A 312 9.98 10.68 -27.81
CA SER A 312 9.79 11.47 -29.02
C SER A 312 10.08 10.62 -30.24
N GLU A 313 9.53 10.99 -31.40
CA GLU A 313 9.89 10.34 -32.66
C GLU A 313 11.39 10.46 -32.99
N ASP A 314 12.07 11.48 -32.44
CA ASP A 314 13.52 11.65 -32.54
C ASP A 314 14.31 10.45 -31.99
N PHE A 315 13.79 9.75 -30.97
CA PHE A 315 14.39 8.50 -30.50
C PHE A 315 14.45 7.45 -31.62
N PHE A 316 13.36 7.30 -32.39
CA PHE A 316 13.30 6.33 -33.48
C PHE A 316 14.16 6.76 -34.67
N TRP A 317 14.27 8.07 -34.96
CA TRP A 317 15.23 8.60 -35.94
C TRP A 317 16.68 8.30 -35.56
N LYS A 318 17.05 8.48 -34.30
CA LYS A 318 18.40 8.16 -33.78
C LYS A 318 18.69 6.67 -33.85
N LEU A 319 17.74 5.82 -33.45
CA LEU A 319 17.88 4.37 -33.56
C LEU A 319 18.01 3.94 -35.02
N GLY A 320 17.19 4.50 -35.89
CA GLY A 320 17.26 4.35 -37.33
C GLY A 320 18.59 4.73 -37.95
N GLY A 321 19.17 5.84 -37.54
CA GLY A 321 20.49 6.31 -38.01
C GLY A 321 21.67 5.48 -37.47
N ALA A 322 21.50 4.82 -36.33
CA ALA A 322 22.51 3.96 -35.73
C ALA A 322 22.52 2.53 -36.31
N LEU A 323 21.51 2.15 -37.11
CA LEU A 323 21.41 0.85 -37.74
C LEU A 323 22.25 0.78 -39.03
N GLU A 324 23.13 -0.23 -39.11
CA GLU A 324 23.94 -0.50 -40.31
C GLU A 324 23.09 -1.00 -41.49
N ASN A 325 22.05 -1.80 -41.20
CA ASN A 325 21.17 -2.44 -42.18
C ASN A 325 19.71 -2.08 -41.90
N ARG A 326 18.86 -2.22 -42.92
CA ARG A 326 17.42 -2.00 -42.78
C ARG A 326 16.81 -3.08 -41.88
N VAL A 327 16.14 -2.67 -40.80
CA VAL A 327 15.49 -3.56 -39.82
C VAL A 327 14.01 -3.27 -39.74
N GLU A 328 13.18 -4.30 -39.88
CA GLU A 328 11.74 -4.23 -39.59
C GLU A 328 11.48 -4.72 -38.16
N ALA A 329 10.86 -3.86 -37.34
CA ALA A 329 10.49 -4.17 -35.97
C ALA A 329 9.00 -3.85 -35.72
N TYR A 330 8.34 -4.75 -35.00
CA TYR A 330 6.96 -4.58 -34.56
C TYR A 330 6.95 -3.78 -33.25
N LEU A 331 6.38 -2.58 -33.27
CA LEU A 331 6.24 -1.72 -32.11
C LEU A 331 4.88 -1.97 -31.45
N PHE A 332 4.88 -2.28 -30.16
CA PHE A 332 3.65 -2.51 -29.39
C PHE A 332 3.71 -1.77 -28.04
N GLY A 333 2.73 -2.04 -27.18
CA GLY A 333 2.68 -1.46 -25.83
C GLY A 333 2.43 0.04 -25.82
N GLY A 334 2.98 0.73 -24.81
CA GLY A 334 2.69 2.15 -24.57
C GLY A 334 3.20 3.08 -25.67
N ALA A 335 4.35 2.74 -26.28
CA ALA A 335 4.96 3.51 -27.36
C ALA A 335 4.11 3.48 -28.64
N ALA A 336 3.58 2.32 -29.01
CA ALA A 336 2.64 2.21 -30.13
C ALA A 336 1.37 3.04 -29.91
N MET A 337 0.78 2.96 -28.70
CA MET A 337 -0.40 3.76 -28.34
C MET A 337 -0.16 5.27 -28.41
N MET A 338 1.04 5.72 -28.04
CA MET A 338 1.42 7.13 -28.12
C MET A 338 1.54 7.59 -29.58
N LEU A 339 2.21 6.84 -30.45
CA LEU A 339 2.31 7.18 -31.88
C LEU A 339 0.96 7.15 -32.60
N ARG A 340 0.01 6.34 -32.12
CA ARG A 340 -1.39 6.31 -32.59
C ARG A 340 -2.29 7.39 -31.96
N GLY A 341 -1.77 8.18 -31.03
CA GLY A 341 -2.48 9.30 -30.42
C GLY A 341 -3.41 8.95 -29.25
N TYR A 342 -3.40 7.71 -28.75
CA TYR A 342 -4.21 7.31 -27.59
C TYR A 342 -3.61 7.73 -26.25
N LYS A 343 -2.29 8.00 -26.22
CA LYS A 343 -1.54 8.26 -24.98
C LYS A 343 -0.61 9.45 -25.16
N ALA A 344 -0.64 10.39 -24.21
CA ALA A 344 0.20 11.59 -24.27
C ALA A 344 1.69 11.28 -24.04
N ALA A 345 2.00 10.27 -23.22
CA ALA A 345 3.37 9.90 -22.90
C ALA A 345 3.49 8.43 -22.51
N THR A 346 4.62 7.84 -22.88
CA THR A 346 5.08 6.55 -22.40
C THR A 346 6.59 6.62 -22.19
N VAL A 347 7.09 5.62 -21.49
CA VAL A 347 8.37 5.66 -20.79
C VAL A 347 9.24 4.45 -21.10
N ASP A 348 8.65 3.45 -21.74
CA ASP A 348 9.26 2.21 -22.16
C ASP A 348 8.90 2.00 -23.65
N VAL A 349 9.83 1.43 -24.41
CA VAL A 349 9.69 1.10 -25.83
C VAL A 349 9.70 -0.42 -25.96
N ASP A 350 8.57 -1.00 -26.38
CA ASP A 350 8.41 -2.43 -26.57
C ASP A 350 8.50 -2.78 -28.06
N LEU A 351 9.59 -3.45 -28.46
CA LEU A 351 9.85 -3.88 -29.83
C LEU A 351 9.88 -5.39 -29.93
N ALA A 352 9.47 -5.91 -31.07
CA ALA A 352 9.61 -7.32 -31.37
C ALA A 352 10.09 -7.54 -32.81
N VAL A 353 11.07 -8.42 -33.00
CA VAL A 353 11.68 -8.71 -34.31
C VAL A 353 11.56 -10.18 -34.66
N ARG A 354 11.52 -10.50 -35.96
CA ARG A 354 11.28 -11.88 -36.43
C ARG A 354 12.54 -12.72 -36.59
N SER A 355 13.73 -12.12 -36.61
CA SER A 355 14.99 -12.82 -36.85
C SER A 355 16.06 -12.43 -35.84
N HIS A 356 16.96 -13.37 -35.57
CA HIS A 356 18.17 -13.13 -34.79
C HIS A 356 19.04 -12.06 -35.43
N GLU A 357 19.08 -11.99 -36.75
CA GLU A 357 19.82 -10.95 -37.49
C GLU A 357 19.34 -9.54 -37.12
N TYR A 358 18.03 -9.31 -37.11
CA TYR A 358 17.46 -8.02 -36.70
C TYR A 358 17.69 -7.72 -35.22
N LEU A 359 17.64 -8.73 -34.36
CA LEU A 359 17.96 -8.59 -32.94
C LEU A 359 19.42 -8.14 -32.73
N VAL A 360 20.36 -8.75 -33.47
CA VAL A 360 21.79 -8.38 -33.41
C VAL A 360 22.01 -6.97 -33.94
N CYS A 361 21.33 -6.58 -35.02
CA CYS A 361 21.40 -5.21 -35.55
C CYS A 361 20.90 -4.18 -34.52
N LEU A 362 19.76 -4.44 -33.88
CA LEU A 362 19.22 -3.57 -32.83
C LEU A 362 20.13 -3.53 -31.59
N ASP A 363 20.71 -4.66 -31.18
CA ASP A 363 21.65 -4.71 -30.04
C ASP A 363 22.85 -3.78 -30.27
N LYS A 364 23.47 -3.87 -31.46
CA LYS A 364 24.57 -2.98 -31.84
C LYS A 364 24.15 -1.51 -31.85
N ALA A 365 23.03 -1.19 -32.51
CA ALA A 365 22.55 0.17 -32.62
C ALA A 365 22.22 0.79 -31.25
N LEU A 366 21.53 0.06 -30.37
CA LEU A 366 21.22 0.51 -29.01
C LEU A 366 22.51 0.74 -28.20
N ARG A 367 23.50 -0.15 -28.30
CA ARG A 367 24.80 0.05 -27.65
C ARG A 367 25.55 1.28 -28.16
N LEU A 368 25.50 1.56 -29.47
CA LEU A 368 26.06 2.79 -30.06
C LEU A 368 25.37 4.04 -29.53
N MET A 369 24.06 3.96 -29.24
CA MET A 369 23.29 5.02 -28.58
C MET A 369 23.56 5.14 -27.07
N GLY A 370 24.49 4.36 -26.52
CA GLY A 370 24.87 4.40 -25.10
C GLY A 370 24.03 3.51 -24.17
N TYR A 371 23.14 2.67 -24.71
CA TYR A 371 22.39 1.72 -23.92
C TYR A 371 23.24 0.53 -23.48
N LYS A 372 22.95 0.02 -22.28
CA LYS A 372 23.54 -1.20 -21.74
C LYS A 372 22.46 -2.27 -21.59
N LEU A 373 22.82 -3.49 -21.94
CA LEU A 373 21.98 -4.66 -21.74
C LEU A 373 21.88 -4.97 -20.23
N VAL A 374 20.65 -5.08 -19.72
CA VAL A 374 20.31 -5.33 -18.31
C VAL A 374 19.89 -6.78 -18.17
N GLY A 375 20.85 -7.62 -17.76
CA GLY A 375 20.70 -9.07 -17.84
C GLY A 375 20.82 -9.56 -19.28
N ASP A 376 21.47 -10.70 -19.48
CA ASP A 376 21.65 -11.29 -20.81
C ASP A 376 20.93 -12.64 -20.88
N PRO A 377 19.68 -12.68 -21.39
CA PRO A 377 18.96 -13.93 -21.54
C PRO A 377 19.66 -14.81 -22.59
N ASP A 378 19.77 -16.11 -22.28
CA ASP A 378 20.23 -17.11 -23.24
C ASP A 378 19.27 -17.24 -24.44
N GLU A 379 19.76 -17.84 -25.52
CA GLU A 379 19.01 -18.03 -26.77
C GLU A 379 17.68 -18.77 -26.56
N GLY A 380 17.67 -19.82 -25.73
CA GLY A 380 16.44 -20.55 -25.40
C GLY A 380 15.44 -19.69 -24.63
N SER A 381 15.90 -18.77 -23.77
CA SER A 381 15.06 -17.80 -23.09
C SER A 381 14.46 -16.78 -24.06
N LEU A 382 15.23 -16.30 -25.03
CA LEU A 382 14.75 -15.42 -26.10
C LEU A 382 13.65 -16.10 -26.93
N GLU A 383 13.88 -17.35 -27.34
CA GLU A 383 12.92 -18.14 -28.13
C GLU A 383 11.63 -18.49 -27.36
N ARG A 384 11.68 -18.47 -26.03
CA ARG A 384 10.50 -18.56 -25.14
C ARG A 384 9.79 -17.21 -24.96
N GLY A 385 10.34 -16.12 -25.50
CA GLY A 385 9.75 -14.79 -25.46
C GLY A 385 10.16 -13.95 -24.25
N VAL A 386 11.31 -14.22 -23.65
CA VAL A 386 11.96 -13.29 -22.71
C VAL A 386 12.67 -12.20 -23.53
N PRO A 387 12.47 -10.90 -23.24
CA PRO A 387 13.09 -9.83 -24.03
C PRO A 387 14.54 -9.58 -23.61
N ARG A 388 15.32 -8.98 -24.50
CA ARG A 388 16.52 -8.22 -24.11
C ARG A 388 16.09 -6.84 -23.60
N ILE A 389 16.56 -6.47 -22.42
CA ILE A 389 16.20 -5.20 -21.78
C ILE A 389 17.40 -4.25 -21.85
N TYR A 390 17.23 -3.09 -22.43
CA TYR A 390 18.26 -2.08 -22.59
C TYR A 390 17.95 -0.85 -21.73
N SER A 391 18.95 -0.37 -21.00
CA SER A 391 18.89 0.84 -20.16
C SER A 391 20.18 1.64 -20.27
N ASN A 392 20.07 2.97 -20.31
CA ASN A 392 21.21 3.89 -20.25
C ASN A 392 21.33 4.60 -18.88
N GLY A 393 20.60 4.12 -17.85
CA GLY A 393 20.50 4.78 -16.55
C GLY A 393 19.35 5.79 -16.46
N GLU A 394 18.77 6.16 -17.59
CA GLU A 394 17.61 7.02 -17.74
C GLU A 394 16.50 6.31 -18.55
N ARG A 395 15.46 7.05 -18.96
CA ARG A 395 14.37 6.57 -19.81
C ARG A 395 14.55 7.09 -21.24
N PRO A 396 14.04 6.38 -22.27
CA PRO A 396 13.22 5.18 -22.18
C PRO A 396 14.03 3.90 -21.95
N LYS A 397 13.45 2.91 -21.28
CA LYS A 397 13.94 1.52 -21.38
C LYS A 397 13.44 0.92 -22.68
N VAL A 398 14.25 0.06 -23.30
CA VAL A 398 13.88 -0.62 -24.55
C VAL A 398 13.86 -2.12 -24.30
N GLU A 399 12.72 -2.75 -24.54
CA GLU A 399 12.56 -4.19 -24.49
C GLU A 399 12.47 -4.73 -25.92
N VAL A 400 13.39 -5.63 -26.30
CA VAL A 400 13.42 -6.22 -27.63
C VAL A 400 13.15 -7.72 -27.54
N TYR A 401 12.00 -8.13 -28.04
CA TYR A 401 11.55 -9.53 -28.10
C TYR A 401 11.95 -10.18 -29.42
N LEU A 402 12.31 -11.47 -29.36
CA LEU A 402 12.60 -12.27 -30.54
C LEU A 402 11.43 -13.20 -30.86
N GLY A 403 10.66 -12.86 -31.89
CA GLY A 403 9.59 -13.68 -32.46
C GLY A 403 8.36 -13.87 -31.56
N LYS A 404 8.54 -13.99 -30.24
CA LYS A 404 7.48 -14.20 -29.25
C LYS A 404 7.49 -13.12 -28.18
N ILE A 405 6.31 -12.62 -27.85
CA ILE A 405 6.08 -11.62 -26.81
C ILE A 405 5.65 -12.34 -25.54
N SER A 406 6.53 -12.34 -24.53
CA SER A 406 6.29 -12.86 -23.18
C SER A 406 5.74 -14.30 -23.13
N GLY A 407 6.11 -15.13 -24.11
CA GLY A 407 5.64 -16.52 -24.23
C GLY A 407 4.14 -16.68 -24.54
N LYS A 408 3.42 -15.60 -24.84
CA LYS A 408 1.97 -15.61 -25.05
C LYS A 408 1.55 -15.46 -26.51
N VAL A 409 2.28 -14.65 -27.27
CA VAL A 409 1.93 -14.30 -28.67
C VAL A 409 3.19 -14.39 -29.53
N THR A 410 3.10 -15.06 -30.67
CA THR A 410 4.12 -15.05 -31.74
C THR A 410 3.77 -13.98 -32.76
N ILE A 411 4.74 -13.18 -33.17
CA ILE A 411 4.55 -12.17 -34.22
C ILE A 411 4.34 -12.89 -35.56
N THR A 412 3.17 -12.73 -36.16
CA THR A 412 2.82 -13.33 -37.45
C THR A 412 2.88 -12.32 -38.59
N GLY A 413 2.98 -12.81 -39.82
CA GLY A 413 2.92 -11.95 -41.01
C GLY A 413 1.60 -11.18 -41.10
N SER A 414 0.50 -11.79 -40.66
CA SER A 414 -0.83 -11.17 -40.59
C SER A 414 -0.88 -10.00 -39.59
N MET A 415 -0.14 -10.02 -38.48
CA MET A 415 0.03 -8.86 -37.59
C MET A 415 0.81 -7.73 -38.28
N LEU A 416 1.87 -8.08 -39.01
CA LEU A 416 2.69 -7.10 -39.72
C LEU A 416 1.98 -6.47 -40.93
N MET A 417 1.07 -7.19 -41.58
CA MET A 417 0.34 -6.69 -42.74
C MET A 417 -0.67 -5.61 -42.39
N VAL A 418 -1.36 -5.74 -41.24
CA VAL A 418 -2.39 -4.78 -40.81
C VAL A 418 -1.84 -3.62 -40.01
N GLY A 419 -0.60 -3.73 -39.51
CA GLY A 419 0.05 -2.66 -38.77
C GLY A 419 0.41 -1.45 -39.63
N GLU A 420 0.34 -0.26 -39.04
CA GLU A 420 0.76 0.98 -39.69
C GLU A 420 2.29 1.00 -39.80
N ARG A 421 2.83 1.23 -41.00
CA ARG A 421 4.28 1.32 -41.21
C ARG A 421 4.76 2.76 -41.11
N ARG A 422 5.82 2.96 -40.33
CA ARG A 422 6.57 4.23 -40.27
C ARG A 422 8.06 3.96 -40.49
N GLU A 423 8.68 4.80 -41.30
CA GLU A 423 10.10 4.69 -41.63
C GLU A 423 10.91 5.77 -40.94
N TYR A 424 11.96 5.36 -40.26
CA TYR A 424 12.92 6.21 -39.55
C TYR A 424 14.32 5.81 -40.01
N GLY A 425 14.75 6.27 -41.19
CA GLY A 425 16.02 5.83 -41.80
C GLY A 425 16.03 4.32 -42.05
N ASN A 426 17.01 3.61 -41.47
CA ASN A 426 17.12 2.14 -41.60
C ASN A 426 16.14 1.36 -40.70
N LEU A 427 15.35 2.04 -39.86
CA LEU A 427 14.32 1.39 -39.04
C LEU A 427 12.96 1.49 -39.71
N ILE A 428 12.32 0.35 -39.97
CA ILE A 428 10.89 0.27 -40.30
C ILE A 428 10.16 -0.17 -39.04
N LEU A 429 9.31 0.70 -38.50
CA LEU A 429 8.41 0.35 -37.41
C LEU A 429 7.05 -0.03 -37.97
N VAL A 430 6.60 -1.23 -37.60
CA VAL A 430 5.24 -1.69 -37.83
C VAL A 430 4.49 -1.54 -36.51
N LEU A 431 3.64 -0.52 -36.41
CA LEU A 431 2.88 -0.23 -35.20
C LEU A 431 1.75 -1.26 -35.07
N ALA A 432 1.62 -1.86 -33.89
CA ALA A 432 0.51 -2.76 -33.57
C ALA A 432 -0.84 -2.12 -33.93
N SER A 433 -1.75 -2.90 -34.51
CA SER A 433 -3.14 -2.48 -34.73
C SER A 433 -3.84 -2.25 -33.40
N ASP A 434 -5.00 -1.60 -33.44
CA ASP A 434 -5.80 -1.40 -32.23
C ASP A 434 -6.30 -2.74 -31.68
N GLU A 435 -6.66 -3.66 -32.57
CA GLU A 435 -7.07 -5.03 -32.29
C GLU A 435 -5.94 -5.83 -31.64
N ASP A 436 -4.73 -5.82 -32.22
CA ASP A 436 -3.58 -6.52 -31.65
C ASP A 436 -3.15 -5.89 -30.31
N SER A 437 -3.28 -4.56 -30.17
CA SER A 437 -3.00 -3.85 -28.92
C SER A 437 -3.98 -4.25 -27.82
N VAL A 438 -5.29 -4.30 -28.10
CA VAL A 438 -6.29 -4.79 -27.14
C VAL A 438 -6.04 -6.25 -26.78
N LEU A 439 -5.73 -7.11 -27.76
CA LEU A 439 -5.35 -8.50 -27.50
C LEU A 439 -4.19 -8.59 -26.51
N LEU A 440 -3.06 -7.95 -26.81
CA LEU A 440 -1.86 -8.03 -25.98
C LEU A 440 -2.12 -7.52 -24.55
N LYS A 441 -2.93 -6.48 -24.40
CA LYS A 441 -3.27 -5.90 -23.09
C LYS A 441 -4.14 -6.82 -22.24
N LEU A 442 -5.16 -7.45 -22.84
CA LEU A 442 -6.08 -8.35 -22.14
C LEU A 442 -5.48 -9.72 -21.82
N LEU A 443 -4.31 -10.06 -22.38
CA LEU A 443 -3.55 -11.24 -21.98
C LEU A 443 -2.74 -11.06 -20.70
N THR A 444 -2.81 -9.90 -20.05
CA THR A 444 -2.10 -9.59 -18.80
C THR A 444 -3.08 -9.44 -17.64
N GLU A 445 -2.62 -9.73 -16.42
CA GLU A 445 -3.40 -9.54 -15.18
C GLU A 445 -3.24 -8.12 -14.59
N ARG A 446 -2.63 -7.20 -15.34
CA ARG A 446 -2.30 -5.86 -14.83
C ARG A 446 -3.47 -4.92 -15.05
N LEU A 447 -3.98 -4.32 -13.97
CA LEU A 447 -5.06 -3.34 -14.03
C LEU A 447 -4.78 -2.17 -15.00
N ARG A 448 -3.52 -1.73 -15.11
CA ARG A 448 -3.09 -0.71 -16.07
C ARG A 448 -3.38 -1.13 -17.51
N ASP A 449 -3.17 -2.39 -17.85
CA ASP A 449 -3.35 -2.87 -19.21
C ASP A 449 -4.84 -2.94 -19.58
N LEU A 450 -5.74 -3.20 -18.62
CA LEU A 450 -7.18 -3.02 -18.79
C LEU A 450 -7.57 -1.57 -19.09
N MET A 451 -6.94 -0.59 -18.43
CA MET A 451 -7.17 0.83 -18.70
C MET A 451 -6.65 1.26 -20.07
N ASP A 452 -5.46 0.78 -20.46
CA ASP A 452 -4.90 1.03 -21.79
C ASP A 452 -5.82 0.44 -22.88
N ALA A 453 -6.40 -0.76 -22.67
CA ALA A 453 -7.40 -1.34 -23.56
C ALA A 453 -8.69 -0.51 -23.62
N GLU A 454 -9.19 0.00 -22.49
CA GLU A 454 -10.33 0.92 -22.46
C GLU A 454 -10.06 2.20 -23.26
N LEU A 455 -8.88 2.81 -23.13
CA LEU A 455 -8.52 4.01 -23.87
C LEU A 455 -8.60 3.77 -25.38
N ILE A 456 -8.12 2.62 -25.85
CA ILE A 456 -8.21 2.24 -27.26
C ILE A 456 -9.68 2.05 -27.67
N ILE A 457 -10.45 1.26 -26.90
CA ILE A 457 -11.86 0.94 -27.20
C ILE A 457 -12.74 2.21 -27.25
N ARG A 458 -12.51 3.16 -26.35
CA ARG A 458 -13.29 4.41 -26.29
C ARG A 458 -12.77 5.50 -27.21
N GLY A 459 -11.45 5.55 -27.45
CA GLY A 459 -10.81 6.63 -28.19
C GLY A 459 -10.87 6.46 -29.71
N ARG A 460 -11.15 5.26 -30.19
CA ARG A 460 -11.27 4.96 -31.62
C ARG A 460 -12.56 5.53 -32.23
N LYS A 461 -12.49 5.86 -33.52
CA LYS A 461 -13.65 6.39 -34.28
C LYS A 461 -14.60 5.29 -34.74
N GLU A 462 -14.06 4.17 -35.20
CA GLU A 462 -14.82 3.01 -35.66
C GLU A 462 -14.99 2.01 -34.52
N PRO A 463 -15.96 1.10 -34.52
CA PRO A 463 -16.05 0.04 -33.51
C PRO A 463 -14.90 -0.97 -33.61
N LEU A 464 -14.48 -1.55 -32.48
CA LEU A 464 -13.44 -2.61 -32.44
C LEU A 464 -13.85 -3.82 -33.27
N ASP A 465 -12.94 -4.27 -34.15
CA ASP A 465 -13.12 -5.50 -34.89
C ASP A 465 -12.79 -6.70 -33.99
N TRP A 466 -13.83 -7.14 -33.28
CA TRP A 466 -13.75 -8.30 -32.40
C TRP A 466 -13.52 -9.62 -33.17
N ASP A 467 -13.83 -9.66 -34.45
CA ASP A 467 -13.67 -10.86 -35.26
C ASP A 467 -12.20 -11.03 -35.63
N ALA A 468 -11.52 -9.95 -35.99
CA ALA A 468 -10.07 -9.93 -36.16
C ALA A 468 -9.32 -10.41 -34.90
N ILE A 469 -9.78 -10.02 -33.70
CA ILE A 469 -9.19 -10.50 -32.44
C ILE A 469 -9.46 -12.00 -32.22
N ALA A 470 -10.67 -12.48 -32.51
CA ALA A 470 -11.00 -13.89 -32.40
C ALA A 470 -10.14 -14.74 -33.36
N ASP A 471 -9.98 -14.29 -34.60
CA ASP A 471 -9.12 -14.92 -35.61
C ASP A 471 -7.67 -14.94 -35.16
N ARG A 472 -7.19 -13.85 -34.52
CA ARG A 472 -5.85 -13.80 -33.93
C ARG A 472 -5.66 -14.83 -32.82
N ILE A 473 -6.64 -14.99 -31.93
CA ILE A 473 -6.57 -16.02 -30.86
C ILE A 473 -6.51 -17.43 -31.46
N ILE A 474 -7.29 -17.70 -32.50
CA ILE A 474 -7.29 -18.99 -33.20
C ILE A 474 -5.94 -19.23 -33.89
N GLU A 475 -5.41 -18.24 -34.60
CA GLU A 475 -4.09 -18.28 -35.24
C GLU A 475 -3.00 -18.59 -34.22
N GLN A 476 -2.95 -17.85 -33.11
CA GLN A 476 -1.95 -18.05 -32.04
C GLN A 476 -2.06 -19.43 -31.40
N HIS A 477 -3.29 -19.92 -31.14
CA HIS A 477 -3.50 -21.26 -30.63
C HIS A 477 -2.95 -22.33 -31.59
N SER A 478 -3.18 -22.17 -32.89
CA SER A 478 -2.70 -23.11 -33.90
C SER A 478 -1.18 -23.23 -33.96
N ILE A 479 -0.48 -22.09 -33.83
CA ILE A 479 0.99 -21.96 -33.94
C ILE A 479 1.68 -22.33 -32.63
N MET A 480 1.20 -21.79 -31.50
CA MET A 480 1.87 -21.90 -30.21
C MET A 480 1.38 -23.07 -29.36
N LYS A 481 0.24 -23.68 -29.71
CA LYS A 481 -0.53 -24.56 -28.81
C LYS A 481 -0.82 -23.90 -27.46
N SER A 482 -0.94 -22.57 -27.46
CA SER A 482 -1.24 -21.78 -26.27
C SER A 482 -2.74 -21.61 -26.11
N TYR A 483 -3.22 -21.60 -24.87
CA TYR A 483 -4.64 -21.54 -24.54
C TYR A 483 -5.08 -20.12 -24.12
N ILE A 484 -4.61 -19.13 -24.88
CA ILE A 484 -4.74 -17.70 -24.54
C ILE A 484 -6.18 -17.18 -24.56
N GLY A 485 -7.11 -17.90 -25.21
CA GLY A 485 -8.53 -17.58 -25.21
C GLY A 485 -9.16 -17.64 -23.82
N ILE A 486 -8.57 -18.43 -22.90
CA ILE A 486 -8.98 -18.48 -21.50
C ILE A 486 -8.70 -17.15 -20.81
N THR A 487 -7.42 -16.74 -20.78
CA THR A 487 -7.00 -15.47 -20.18
C THR A 487 -7.65 -14.27 -20.85
N PHE A 488 -7.78 -14.30 -22.19
CA PHE A 488 -8.43 -13.20 -22.91
C PHE A 488 -9.89 -13.03 -22.51
N PHE A 489 -10.64 -14.13 -22.31
CA PHE A 489 -12.03 -14.04 -21.88
C PHE A 489 -12.18 -13.50 -20.46
N ASP A 490 -11.23 -13.80 -19.56
CA ASP A 490 -11.18 -13.16 -18.24
C ASP A 490 -10.96 -11.65 -18.37
N GLY A 491 -10.04 -11.21 -19.26
CA GLY A 491 -9.87 -9.79 -19.58
C GLY A 491 -11.14 -9.12 -20.13
N ILE A 492 -11.92 -9.82 -20.96
CA ILE A 492 -13.24 -9.34 -21.44
C ILE A 492 -14.22 -9.16 -20.28
N ARG A 493 -14.26 -10.12 -19.34
CA ARG A 493 -15.10 -9.99 -18.14
C ARG A 493 -14.67 -8.81 -17.30
N ASP A 494 -13.38 -8.61 -17.10
CA ASP A 494 -12.86 -7.48 -16.34
C ASP A 494 -13.19 -6.14 -17.00
N LEU A 495 -13.12 -6.03 -18.33
CA LEU A 495 -13.58 -4.83 -19.04
C LEU A 495 -15.06 -4.50 -18.76
N ILE A 496 -15.92 -5.52 -18.67
CA ILE A 496 -17.35 -5.33 -18.42
C ILE A 496 -17.60 -5.05 -16.93
N GLU A 497 -17.11 -5.91 -16.05
CA GLU A 497 -17.39 -5.94 -14.61
C GLU A 497 -16.64 -4.82 -13.85
N VAL A 498 -15.37 -4.58 -14.22
CA VAL A 498 -14.49 -3.62 -13.53
C VAL A 498 -14.48 -2.25 -14.21
N ARG A 499 -14.47 -2.21 -15.56
CA ARG A 499 -14.38 -0.95 -16.32
C ARG A 499 -15.72 -0.45 -16.86
N GLY A 500 -16.80 -1.23 -16.74
CA GLY A 500 -18.13 -0.84 -17.24
C GLY A 500 -18.17 -0.64 -18.75
N ILE A 501 -17.30 -1.31 -19.51
CA ILE A 501 -17.27 -1.24 -20.97
C ILE A 501 -18.44 -2.05 -21.51
N PHE A 502 -19.22 -1.43 -22.39
CA PHE A 502 -20.26 -2.14 -23.12
C PHE A 502 -19.62 -2.99 -24.22
N ILE A 503 -19.76 -4.31 -24.10
CA ILE A 503 -19.37 -5.28 -25.15
C ILE A 503 -20.65 -6.00 -25.62
N PRO A 504 -20.93 -6.04 -26.94
CA PRO A 504 -22.13 -6.68 -27.46
C PRO A 504 -22.26 -8.15 -27.02
N ARG A 505 -23.49 -8.58 -26.69
CA ARG A 505 -23.74 -9.94 -26.16
C ARG A 505 -23.28 -11.06 -27.11
N ASN A 506 -23.38 -10.86 -28.43
CA ASN A 506 -22.89 -11.80 -29.43
C ASN A 506 -21.36 -11.94 -29.39
N VAL A 507 -20.63 -10.84 -29.17
CA VAL A 507 -19.17 -10.83 -28.99
C VAL A 507 -18.77 -11.58 -27.72
N VAL A 508 -19.42 -11.29 -26.59
CA VAL A 508 -19.18 -12.00 -25.32
C VAL A 508 -19.42 -13.50 -25.47
N LYS A 509 -20.52 -13.89 -26.13
CA LYS A 509 -20.81 -15.31 -26.42
C LYS A 509 -19.76 -15.96 -27.32
N LYS A 510 -19.23 -15.24 -28.32
CA LYS A 510 -18.18 -15.73 -29.21
C LYS A 510 -16.90 -16.04 -28.43
N PHE A 511 -16.39 -15.08 -27.66
CA PHE A 511 -15.18 -15.32 -26.86
C PHE A 511 -15.38 -16.34 -25.74
N LYS A 512 -16.58 -16.40 -25.14
CA LYS A 512 -16.91 -17.48 -24.20
C LYS A 512 -16.81 -18.86 -24.86
N SER A 513 -17.34 -19.00 -26.07
CA SER A 513 -17.25 -20.28 -26.80
C SER A 513 -15.81 -20.63 -27.17
N LEU A 514 -14.97 -19.63 -27.48
CA LEU A 514 -13.56 -19.85 -27.80
C LEU A 514 -12.78 -20.27 -26.55
N MET A 515 -13.01 -19.61 -25.41
CA MET A 515 -12.47 -19.99 -24.11
C MET A 515 -12.87 -21.42 -23.75
N GLU A 516 -14.14 -21.77 -23.88
CA GLU A 516 -14.64 -23.09 -23.53
C GLU A 516 -13.99 -24.20 -24.37
N ARG A 517 -13.79 -23.98 -25.67
CA ARG A 517 -13.07 -24.93 -26.54
C ARG A 517 -11.63 -25.12 -26.07
N GLN A 518 -10.90 -24.03 -25.88
CA GLN A 518 -9.51 -24.07 -25.44
C GLN A 518 -9.36 -24.69 -24.03
N ALA A 519 -10.29 -24.42 -23.11
CA ALA A 519 -10.29 -25.03 -21.78
C ALA A 519 -10.47 -26.56 -21.84
N VAL A 520 -11.38 -27.04 -22.71
CA VAL A 520 -11.56 -28.48 -22.94
C VAL A 520 -10.33 -29.10 -23.56
N GLU A 521 -9.76 -28.48 -24.59
CA GLU A 521 -8.54 -28.97 -25.24
C GLU A 521 -7.36 -28.99 -24.27
N TYR A 522 -7.21 -27.99 -23.40
CA TYR A 522 -6.18 -27.98 -22.35
C TYR A 522 -6.38 -29.15 -21.36
N ALA A 523 -7.61 -29.35 -20.89
CA ALA A 523 -7.94 -30.43 -19.96
C ALA A 523 -7.66 -31.82 -20.57
N VAL A 524 -7.96 -32.02 -21.86
CA VAL A 524 -7.74 -33.29 -22.54
C VAL A 524 -6.27 -33.49 -22.94
N ASN A 525 -5.65 -32.47 -23.52
CA ASN A 525 -4.33 -32.61 -24.15
C ASN A 525 -3.19 -32.37 -23.17
N GLU A 526 -3.28 -31.37 -22.29
CA GLU A 526 -2.20 -31.04 -21.35
C GLU A 526 -2.38 -31.78 -20.03
N MET A 527 -3.61 -31.79 -19.48
CA MET A 527 -3.89 -32.50 -18.22
C MET A 527 -4.17 -34.00 -18.40
N LYS A 528 -4.24 -34.48 -19.66
CA LYS A 528 -4.46 -35.89 -20.02
C LYS A 528 -5.75 -36.50 -19.42
N LEU A 529 -6.78 -35.68 -19.21
CA LEU A 529 -8.06 -36.13 -18.68
C LEU A 529 -8.87 -36.85 -19.76
N LYS A 530 -9.22 -38.11 -19.51
CA LYS A 530 -10.01 -38.96 -20.44
C LYS A 530 -11.48 -39.09 -20.05
N ASP A 531 -11.81 -38.73 -18.82
CA ASP A 531 -13.16 -38.85 -18.27
C ASP A 531 -13.92 -37.51 -18.39
N LEU A 532 -15.07 -37.55 -19.05
CA LEU A 532 -15.94 -36.38 -19.22
C LEU A 532 -16.41 -35.78 -17.90
N GLU A 533 -16.49 -36.57 -16.83
CA GLU A 533 -16.80 -36.07 -15.49
C GLU A 533 -15.70 -35.18 -14.95
N LYS A 534 -14.45 -35.65 -15.01
CA LYS A 534 -13.27 -34.88 -14.58
C LYS A 534 -13.05 -33.64 -15.45
N VAL A 535 -13.28 -33.74 -16.77
CA VAL A 535 -13.20 -32.57 -17.66
C VAL A 535 -14.29 -31.55 -17.29
N SER A 536 -15.51 -31.99 -16.99
CA SER A 536 -16.62 -31.11 -16.57
C SER A 536 -16.32 -30.40 -15.25
N GLU A 537 -15.74 -31.12 -14.29
CA GLU A 537 -15.35 -30.58 -12.99
C GLU A 537 -14.27 -29.50 -13.11
N VAL A 538 -13.20 -29.80 -13.85
CA VAL A 538 -12.06 -28.88 -14.01
C VAL A 538 -12.40 -27.64 -14.84
N THR A 539 -13.20 -27.79 -15.90
CA THR A 539 -13.54 -26.68 -16.79
C THR A 539 -14.79 -25.90 -16.36
N GLY A 540 -15.61 -26.47 -15.46
CA GLY A 540 -16.93 -25.93 -15.11
C GLY A 540 -17.97 -26.02 -16.25
N ILE A 541 -17.65 -26.72 -17.34
CA ILE A 541 -18.53 -26.85 -18.51
C ILE A 541 -19.43 -28.09 -18.36
N PRO A 542 -20.77 -27.98 -18.49
CA PRO A 542 -21.66 -29.13 -18.36
C PRO A 542 -21.38 -30.24 -19.39
N LYS A 543 -21.50 -31.51 -18.96
CA LYS A 543 -21.28 -32.71 -19.81
C LYS A 543 -22.03 -32.67 -21.15
N SER A 544 -23.26 -32.15 -21.19
CA SER A 544 -24.06 -32.02 -22.42
C SER A 544 -23.42 -31.11 -23.45
N LYS A 545 -22.68 -30.10 -23.01
CA LYS A 545 -21.96 -29.15 -23.84
C LYS A 545 -20.57 -29.65 -24.22
N LEU A 546 -19.88 -30.35 -23.32
CA LEU A 546 -18.60 -31.01 -23.61
C LEU A 546 -18.70 -31.96 -24.80
N LYS A 547 -19.76 -32.77 -24.87
CA LYS A 547 -19.98 -33.70 -25.99
C LYS A 547 -20.03 -32.99 -27.34
N LYS A 548 -20.62 -31.79 -27.40
CA LYS A 548 -20.72 -30.98 -28.63
C LYS A 548 -19.38 -30.39 -29.03
N ILE A 549 -18.59 -29.94 -28.05
CA ILE A 549 -17.26 -29.36 -28.26
C ILE A 549 -16.27 -30.43 -28.75
N LEU A 550 -16.30 -31.63 -28.18
CA LEU A 550 -15.40 -32.73 -28.58
C LEU A 550 -15.79 -33.40 -29.90
N SER A 551 -17.02 -33.17 -30.38
CA SER A 551 -17.50 -33.68 -31.67
C SER A 551 -17.35 -32.70 -32.83
N SER A 552 -16.94 -31.46 -32.55
CA SER A 552 -16.72 -30.38 -33.52
C SER A 552 -15.23 -30.15 -33.73
#